data_AF-A0A6A4RAH8-F1
#
_entry.id   AF-A0A6A4RAH8-F1
#
_cell.length_a   1.000
_cell.length_b   1.000
_cell.length_c   1.000
_cell.angle_alpha   90.00
_cell.angle_beta   90.00
_cell.angle_gamma   90.00
#
_symmetry.space_group_name_H-M   'P 1'
#
loop_
_entity.id
_entity.type
_entity.pdbx_description
1 polymer ?
#
loop_
_entity_poly.entity_id
_entity_poly.type
_entity_poly.pdbx_seq_one_letter_code
_entity_poly.pdbx_strand_id
1 'polypeptide(L)'
;MRVSPSHFKYVFSAFLLCLFCSASLAQEQDNAPESTPIALISLERSQTSTISEDELSIYLVPLTAENLSAVAQAWQGHLQSRMEVLAQTNIALNSASDVQAEDLRARHGSELEAMSTTAAKYGMVLDAWEQKGGSEADVSQHRLFVSALAAGTLRATDPKTLFLTAMDWLTASDGGVWVLMCLTSAPMGPNSRI
;
A
#
# COMPACT_ATOMS: atom_id res chain seq x y z
N MET A 1 -70.12 -56.91 -0.11
CA MET A 1 -68.89 -56.58 0.65
C MET A 1 -67.81 -57.59 0.26
N ARG A 2 -66.57 -57.12 0.07
CA ARG A 2 -65.34 -57.81 -0.42
C ARG A 2 -65.12 -57.80 -1.93
N VAL A 3 -64.11 -57.03 -2.35
CA VAL A 3 -63.39 -57.25 -3.61
C VAL A 3 -61.96 -57.62 -3.25
N SER A 4 -61.50 -58.71 -3.87
CA SER A 4 -60.17 -59.32 -3.78
C SER A 4 -59.29 -58.82 -4.95
N PRO A 5 -57.97 -59.04 -4.91
CA PRO A 5 -56.95 -58.34 -5.70
C PRO A 5 -56.55 -59.11 -6.97
N SER A 6 -56.00 -58.38 -7.98
CA SER A 6 -54.81 -58.77 -8.77
C SER A 6 -54.74 -58.09 -10.16
N HIS A 7 -54.19 -56.88 -10.26
CA HIS A 7 -53.68 -56.32 -11.54
C HIS A 7 -52.39 -55.49 -11.31
N PHE A 8 -51.50 -56.01 -10.45
CA PHE A 8 -50.24 -55.36 -10.01
C PHE A 8 -49.06 -55.50 -10.99
N LYS A 9 -49.28 -55.91 -12.23
CA LYS A 9 -48.20 -56.10 -13.21
C LYS A 9 -48.72 -55.66 -14.57
N TYR A 10 -47.90 -54.97 -15.36
CA TYR A 10 -48.19 -54.46 -16.72
C TYR A 10 -48.75 -53.04 -16.84
N VAL A 11 -48.06 -52.05 -16.28
CA VAL A 11 -47.76 -50.80 -17.02
C VAL A 11 -46.26 -50.51 -16.87
N PHE A 12 -45.45 -51.46 -17.30
CA PHE A 12 -44.06 -51.24 -17.69
C PHE A 12 -44.11 -51.06 -19.20
N SER A 13 -44.23 -49.81 -19.71
CA SER A 13 -43.99 -49.41 -21.11
C SER A 13 -44.70 -48.09 -21.44
N ALA A 14 -44.22 -46.95 -20.91
CA ALA A 14 -44.44 -45.61 -21.48
C ALA A 14 -43.73 -44.50 -20.67
N PHE A 15 -42.49 -44.72 -20.22
CA PHE A 15 -41.71 -43.62 -19.60
C PHE A 15 -40.24 -43.72 -19.99
N LEU A 16 -40.01 -43.88 -21.31
CA LEU A 16 -38.71 -43.80 -21.97
C LEU A 16 -38.69 -42.54 -22.84
N LEU A 17 -39.01 -41.38 -22.25
CA LEU A 17 -38.99 -40.10 -22.97
C LEU A 17 -38.98 -38.87 -22.04
N CYS A 18 -38.10 -38.85 -21.04
CA CYS A 18 -37.58 -37.60 -20.44
C CYS A 18 -36.10 -37.80 -20.10
N LEU A 19 -35.35 -38.24 -21.11
CA LEU A 19 -33.94 -37.91 -21.24
C LEU A 19 -33.88 -36.41 -21.56
N PHE A 20 -32.98 -35.69 -20.91
CA PHE A 20 -32.60 -34.27 -21.05
C PHE A 20 -33.08 -33.28 -19.97
N CYS A 21 -32.09 -32.53 -19.48
CA CYS A 21 -32.16 -31.37 -18.60
C CYS A 21 -32.35 -31.61 -17.10
N SER A 22 -31.39 -32.31 -16.50
CA SER A 22 -30.90 -31.90 -15.18
C SER A 22 -29.39 -32.00 -15.14
N ALA A 23 -28.73 -31.37 -16.14
CA ALA A 23 -27.41 -30.83 -15.87
C ALA A 23 -27.65 -29.68 -14.88
N SER A 24 -27.49 -29.96 -13.59
CA SER A 24 -27.23 -28.90 -12.62
C SER A 24 -25.99 -28.17 -13.14
N LEU A 25 -26.23 -27.04 -13.80
CA LEU A 25 -25.23 -26.00 -13.99
C LEU A 25 -24.76 -25.64 -12.58
N ALA A 26 -23.64 -26.22 -12.17
CA ALA A 26 -22.81 -25.64 -11.15
C ALA A 26 -22.51 -24.23 -11.65
N GLN A 27 -23.18 -23.22 -11.09
CA GLN A 27 -22.71 -21.85 -11.24
C GLN A 27 -21.34 -21.81 -10.57
N GLU A 28 -20.31 -21.82 -11.39
CA GLU A 28 -18.98 -21.37 -11.02
C GLU A 28 -19.16 -19.87 -10.73
N GLN A 29 -19.44 -19.54 -9.47
CA GLN A 29 -19.37 -18.16 -8.98
C GLN A 29 -17.91 -17.75 -9.09
N ASP A 30 -17.58 -17.15 -10.23
CA ASP A 30 -16.38 -16.37 -10.44
C ASP A 30 -16.41 -15.21 -9.45
N ASN A 31 -15.84 -15.46 -8.28
CA ASN A 31 -15.78 -14.54 -7.16
C ASN A 31 -14.61 -13.59 -7.39
N ALA A 32 -14.70 -12.80 -8.46
CA ALA A 32 -13.86 -11.62 -8.62
C ALA A 32 -14.40 -10.55 -7.66
N PRO A 33 -13.54 -9.85 -6.88
CA PRO A 33 -14.00 -8.84 -5.95
C PRO A 33 -14.71 -7.71 -6.72
N GLU A 34 -16.03 -7.65 -6.60
CA GLU A 34 -16.87 -6.63 -7.25
C GLU A 34 -16.57 -5.27 -6.60
N SER A 35 -15.64 -4.51 -7.19
CA SER A 35 -15.28 -3.17 -6.72
C SER A 35 -16.40 -2.18 -7.04
N THR A 36 -17.06 -1.64 -6.02
CA THR A 36 -18.15 -0.65 -6.21
C THR A 36 -17.63 0.65 -6.85
N PRO A 37 -18.47 1.40 -7.61
CA PRO A 37 -18.04 2.62 -8.31
C PRO A 37 -17.40 3.69 -7.40
N ILE A 38 -17.87 3.81 -6.15
CA ILE A 38 -17.32 4.78 -5.17
C ILE A 38 -15.92 4.34 -4.71
N ALA A 39 -15.70 3.04 -4.52
CA ALA A 39 -14.39 2.51 -4.16
C ALA A 39 -13.36 2.72 -5.28
N LEU A 40 -13.77 2.60 -6.55
CA LEU A 40 -12.91 2.86 -7.70
C LEU A 40 -12.44 4.33 -7.78
N ILE A 41 -13.36 5.29 -7.62
CA ILE A 41 -13.00 6.71 -7.61
C ILE A 41 -12.07 7.01 -6.43
N SER A 42 -12.37 6.46 -5.26
CA SER A 42 -11.54 6.67 -4.07
C SER A 42 -10.15 6.07 -4.22
N LEU A 43 -10.05 4.91 -4.87
CA LEU A 43 -8.78 4.24 -5.17
C LEU A 43 -7.94 5.10 -6.12
N GLU A 44 -8.53 5.60 -7.20
CA GLU A 44 -7.82 6.45 -8.16
C GLU A 44 -7.35 7.77 -7.50
N ARG A 45 -8.24 8.45 -6.78
CA ARG A 45 -7.93 9.73 -6.13
C ARG A 45 -6.86 9.59 -5.07
N SER A 46 -6.92 8.54 -4.25
CA SER A 46 -5.94 8.29 -3.17
C SER A 46 -4.53 7.96 -3.66
N GLN A 47 -4.35 7.58 -4.93
CA GLN A 47 -3.03 7.34 -5.53
C GLN A 47 -2.37 8.62 -6.09
N THR A 48 -3.07 9.76 -6.10
CA THR A 48 -2.55 11.00 -6.69
C THR A 48 -1.64 11.74 -5.71
N SER A 49 -0.38 12.02 -6.07
CA SER A 49 0.58 12.65 -5.14
C SER A 49 0.29 14.12 -4.79
N THR A 50 -0.48 14.82 -5.64
CA THR A 50 -0.87 16.22 -5.43
C THR A 50 -2.05 16.40 -4.48
N ILE A 51 -2.69 15.30 -4.06
CA ILE A 51 -3.80 15.34 -3.12
C ILE A 51 -3.35 15.89 -1.76
N SER A 52 -4.21 16.66 -1.08
CA SER A 52 -3.92 17.09 0.30
C SER A 52 -4.03 15.93 1.29
N GLU A 53 -3.45 16.08 2.49
CA GLU A 53 -3.58 15.07 3.55
C GLU A 53 -5.04 14.89 4.01
N ASP A 54 -5.77 15.99 4.17
CA ASP A 54 -7.20 15.98 4.51
C ASP A 54 -8.02 15.22 3.49
N GLU A 55 -7.87 15.53 2.20
CA GLU A 55 -8.57 14.83 1.12
C GLU A 55 -8.18 13.35 1.06
N LEU A 56 -6.89 13.04 1.22
CA LEU A 56 -6.40 11.66 1.23
C LEU A 56 -7.10 10.87 2.34
N SER A 57 -7.15 11.40 3.57
CA SER A 57 -7.81 10.74 4.70
C SER A 57 -9.27 10.37 4.38
N ILE A 58 -10.00 11.24 3.69
CA ILE A 58 -11.39 11.01 3.27
C ILE A 58 -11.48 9.86 2.26
N TYR A 59 -10.60 9.84 1.25
CA TYR A 59 -10.63 8.78 0.23
C TYR A 59 -10.12 7.43 0.73
N LEU A 60 -9.36 7.36 1.82
CA LEU A 60 -8.94 6.09 2.43
C LEU A 60 -10.09 5.39 3.19
N VAL A 61 -11.08 6.14 3.70
CA VAL A 61 -12.21 5.61 4.47
C VAL A 61 -13.00 4.51 3.73
N PRO A 62 -13.40 4.66 2.46
CA PRO A 62 -14.17 3.62 1.78
C PRO A 62 -13.32 2.44 1.25
N LEU A 63 -12.00 2.50 1.31
CA LEU A 63 -11.12 1.48 0.72
C LEU A 63 -11.03 0.23 1.59
N THR A 64 -10.74 -0.91 0.97
CA THR A 64 -10.45 -2.19 1.62
C THR A 64 -8.94 -2.34 1.83
N ALA A 65 -8.51 -3.32 2.62
CA ALA A 65 -7.08 -3.63 2.76
C ALA A 65 -6.40 -3.97 1.43
N GLU A 66 -7.11 -4.66 0.52
CA GLU A 66 -6.61 -4.97 -0.82
C GLU A 66 -6.43 -3.70 -1.67
N ASN A 67 -7.40 -2.78 -1.64
CA ASN A 67 -7.24 -1.50 -2.32
C ASN A 67 -6.09 -0.67 -1.72
N LEU A 68 -5.94 -0.70 -0.40
CA LEU A 68 -4.90 0.04 0.29
C LEU A 68 -3.48 -0.49 0.03
N SER A 69 -3.30 -1.77 -0.29
CA SER A 69 -1.99 -2.28 -0.72
C SER A 69 -1.56 -1.65 -2.05
N ALA A 70 -2.50 -1.51 -3.01
CA ALA A 70 -2.26 -0.83 -4.28
C ALA A 70 -1.95 0.67 -4.07
N VAL A 71 -2.68 1.33 -3.16
CA VAL A 71 -2.40 2.73 -2.79
C VAL A 71 -1.00 2.83 -2.16
N ALA A 72 -0.64 1.96 -1.22
CA ALA A 72 0.68 1.94 -0.60
C ALA A 72 1.81 1.76 -1.62
N GLN A 73 1.61 0.91 -2.63
CA GLN A 73 2.57 0.73 -3.72
C GLN A 73 2.72 2.01 -4.57
N ALA A 74 1.63 2.71 -4.88
CA ALA A 74 1.68 3.99 -5.58
C ALA A 74 2.46 5.05 -4.79
N TRP A 75 2.21 5.15 -3.49
CA TRP A 75 2.93 6.09 -2.60
C TRP A 75 4.40 5.75 -2.43
N GLN A 76 4.75 4.47 -2.39
CA GLN A 76 6.16 4.04 -2.46
C GLN A 76 6.83 4.56 -3.74
N GLY A 77 6.16 4.43 -4.89
CA GLY A 77 6.66 4.92 -6.17
C GLY A 77 6.85 6.45 -6.21
N HIS A 78 5.89 7.21 -5.65
CA HIS A 78 6.03 8.66 -5.52
C HIS A 78 7.26 9.04 -4.69
N LEU A 79 7.47 8.37 -3.55
CA LEU A 79 8.61 8.64 -2.68
C LEU A 79 9.95 8.30 -3.36
N GLN A 80 10.01 7.18 -4.10
CA GLN A 80 11.18 6.81 -4.92
C GLN A 80 11.49 7.88 -5.97
N SER A 81 10.48 8.35 -6.70
CA SER A 81 10.65 9.38 -7.74
C SER A 81 11.17 10.70 -7.14
N ARG A 82 10.64 11.12 -5.98
CA ARG A 82 11.13 12.33 -5.28
C ARG A 82 12.59 12.20 -4.87
N MET A 83 12.99 11.02 -4.37
CA MET A 83 14.37 10.75 -4.01
C MET A 83 15.32 10.82 -5.21
N GLU A 84 14.90 10.32 -6.37
CA GLU A 84 15.68 10.42 -7.61
C GLU A 84 15.90 11.89 -8.01
N VAL A 85 14.86 12.71 -7.93
CA VAL A 85 14.96 14.16 -8.20
C VAL A 85 15.91 14.84 -7.19
N LEU A 86 15.84 14.46 -5.92
CA LEU A 86 16.73 14.98 -4.87
C LEU A 86 18.19 14.58 -5.12
N ALA A 87 18.45 13.31 -5.48
CA ALA A 87 19.78 12.82 -5.83
C ALA A 87 20.35 13.57 -7.05
N GLN A 88 19.54 13.75 -8.10
CA GLN A 88 19.93 14.51 -9.29
C GLN A 88 20.22 15.98 -8.96
N THR A 89 19.45 16.60 -8.05
CA THR A 89 19.68 17.97 -7.59
C THR A 89 20.98 18.09 -6.81
N ASN A 90 21.31 17.11 -5.95
CA ASN A 90 22.58 17.06 -5.24
C ASN A 90 23.79 16.88 -6.16
N ILE A 91 23.70 16.02 -7.17
CA ILE A 91 24.76 15.86 -8.19
C ILE A 91 24.99 17.18 -8.94
N ALA A 92 23.91 17.86 -9.31
CA ALA A 92 24.01 19.16 -9.99
C ALA A 92 24.64 20.22 -9.08
N LEU A 93 24.26 20.26 -7.80
CA LEU A 93 24.81 21.20 -6.82
C LEU A 93 26.32 20.99 -6.60
N ASN A 94 26.77 19.73 -6.55
CA ASN A 94 28.19 19.38 -6.44
C ASN A 94 29.03 19.80 -7.66
N SER A 95 28.39 20.06 -8.80
CA SER A 95 29.05 20.45 -10.05
C SER A 95 28.86 21.94 -10.39
N ALA A 96 28.11 22.68 -9.58
CA ALA A 96 27.71 24.06 -9.88
C ALA A 96 28.76 25.10 -9.47
N SER A 97 28.92 26.14 -10.29
CA SER A 97 29.64 27.37 -9.91
C SER A 97 28.81 28.21 -8.92
N ASP A 98 29.45 29.04 -8.10
CA ASP A 98 28.79 29.84 -7.04
C ASP A 98 27.54 30.63 -7.48
N VAL A 99 27.49 31.16 -8.70
CA VAL A 99 26.34 31.92 -9.24
C VAL A 99 25.12 31.03 -9.55
N GLN A 100 25.32 29.77 -9.89
CA GLN A 100 24.26 28.77 -10.15
C GLN A 100 23.84 28.02 -8.88
N ALA A 101 24.64 28.13 -7.82
CA ALA A 101 24.43 27.37 -6.59
C ALA A 101 23.21 27.86 -5.80
N GLU A 102 22.82 29.12 -5.90
CA GLU A 102 21.69 29.65 -5.12
C GLU A 102 20.33 29.09 -5.57
N ASP A 103 20.04 29.14 -6.87
CA ASP A 103 18.81 28.55 -7.43
C ASP A 103 18.75 27.03 -7.17
N LEU A 104 19.90 26.35 -7.26
CA LEU A 104 19.99 24.91 -6.96
C LEU A 104 19.77 24.61 -5.47
N ARG A 105 20.24 25.45 -4.55
CA ARG A 105 19.96 25.31 -3.11
C ARG A 105 18.49 25.53 -2.80
N ALA A 106 17.86 26.55 -3.40
CA ALA A 106 16.43 26.80 -3.23
C ALA A 106 15.60 25.62 -3.76
N ARG A 107 15.94 25.10 -4.94
CA ARG A 107 15.32 23.90 -5.50
C ARG A 107 15.52 22.69 -4.59
N HIS A 108 16.73 22.46 -4.09
CA HIS A 108 17.02 21.35 -3.17
C HIS A 108 16.14 21.43 -1.92
N GLY A 109 15.98 22.62 -1.33
CA GLY A 109 15.07 22.84 -0.20
C GLY A 109 13.62 22.48 -0.52
N SER A 110 13.12 22.90 -1.69
CA SER A 110 11.75 22.57 -2.13
C SER A 110 11.54 21.07 -2.37
N GLU A 111 12.54 20.35 -2.89
CA GLU A 111 12.43 18.91 -3.12
C GLU A 111 12.45 18.11 -1.80
N LEU A 112 13.19 18.58 -0.80
CA LEU A 112 13.17 18.00 0.55
C LEU A 112 11.79 18.14 1.20
N GLU A 113 11.18 19.32 1.09
CA GLU A 113 9.83 19.55 1.61
C GLU A 113 8.83 18.63 0.91
N ALA A 114 8.88 18.56 -0.42
CA ALA A 114 8.02 17.69 -1.20
C ALA A 114 8.21 16.20 -0.84
N MET A 115 9.45 15.77 -0.57
CA MET A 115 9.76 14.42 -0.10
C MET A 115 9.16 14.15 1.29
N SER A 116 9.30 15.10 2.23
CA SER A 116 8.73 15.02 3.58
C SER A 116 7.21 14.89 3.54
N THR A 117 6.53 15.76 2.79
CA THR A 117 5.07 15.69 2.59
C THR A 117 4.63 14.36 1.95
N THR A 118 5.41 13.85 0.99
CA THR A 118 5.11 12.55 0.36
C THR A 118 5.25 11.39 1.36
N ALA A 119 6.28 11.43 2.21
CA ALA A 119 6.49 10.43 3.25
C ALA A 119 5.39 10.45 4.32
N ALA A 120 4.91 11.64 4.72
CA ALA A 120 3.79 11.78 5.66
C ALA A 120 2.52 11.15 5.11
N LYS A 121 2.13 11.49 3.87
CA LYS A 121 0.96 10.89 3.21
C LYS A 121 1.08 9.38 3.04
N TYR A 122 2.28 8.89 2.75
CA TYR A 122 2.54 7.46 2.69
C TYR A 122 2.34 6.79 4.05
N GLY A 123 2.80 7.42 5.14
CA GLY A 123 2.53 6.97 6.51
C GLY A 123 1.03 6.81 6.78
N MET A 124 0.21 7.80 6.44
CA MET A 124 -1.24 7.73 6.61
C MET A 124 -1.87 6.54 5.85
N VAL A 125 -1.37 6.23 4.66
CA VAL A 125 -1.84 5.08 3.87
C VAL A 125 -1.48 3.77 4.55
N LEU A 126 -0.26 3.64 5.09
CA LEU A 126 0.17 2.44 5.80
C LEU A 126 -0.63 2.24 7.09
N ASP A 127 -0.92 3.32 7.81
CA ASP A 127 -1.74 3.27 9.03
C ASP A 127 -3.19 2.87 8.71
N ALA A 128 -3.77 3.44 7.64
CA ALA A 128 -5.09 3.04 7.18
C ALA A 128 -5.10 1.57 6.72
N TRP A 129 -4.03 1.12 6.07
CA TRP A 129 -3.92 -0.26 5.58
C TRP A 129 -3.89 -1.25 6.75
N GLU A 130 -3.06 -0.98 7.75
CA GLU A 130 -2.96 -1.76 8.98
C GLU A 130 -4.30 -1.81 9.74
N GLN A 131 -4.95 -0.66 9.92
CA GLN A 131 -6.26 -0.57 10.60
C GLN A 131 -7.36 -1.37 9.90
N LYS A 132 -7.26 -1.57 8.58
CA LYS A 132 -8.24 -2.32 7.80
C LYS A 132 -7.90 -3.81 7.64
N GLY A 133 -6.89 -4.30 8.36
CA GLY A 133 -6.49 -5.70 8.33
C GLY A 133 -5.48 -6.02 7.22
N GLY A 134 -4.67 -5.04 6.82
CA GLY A 134 -3.48 -5.28 6.01
C GLY A 134 -2.55 -6.30 6.68
N SER A 135 -1.86 -7.09 5.86
CA SER A 135 -0.86 -8.04 6.34
C SER A 135 0.25 -7.29 7.08
N GLU A 136 0.48 -7.66 8.35
CA GLU A 136 1.56 -7.07 9.16
C GLU A 136 2.92 -7.20 8.47
N ALA A 137 3.16 -8.35 7.82
CA ALA A 137 4.38 -8.58 7.07
C ALA A 137 4.52 -7.59 5.91
N ASP A 138 3.47 -7.35 5.13
CA ASP A 138 3.53 -6.47 3.97
C ASP A 138 3.65 -5.00 4.40
N VAL A 139 2.84 -4.56 5.36
CA VAL A 139 2.94 -3.21 5.94
C VAL A 139 4.36 -2.98 6.49
N SER A 140 4.93 -3.97 7.20
CA SER A 140 6.29 -3.86 7.75
C SER A 140 7.36 -3.70 6.67
N GLN A 141 7.23 -4.36 5.52
CA GLN A 141 8.17 -4.20 4.40
C GLN A 141 8.16 -2.77 3.85
N HIS A 142 6.96 -2.19 3.71
CA HIS A 142 6.80 -0.81 3.28
C HIS A 142 7.38 0.18 4.29
N ARG A 143 7.18 -0.06 5.60
CA ARG A 143 7.77 0.77 6.66
C ARG A 143 9.29 0.64 6.72
N LEU A 144 9.83 -0.57 6.55
CA LEU A 144 11.26 -0.81 6.42
C LEU A 144 11.85 -0.06 5.23
N PHE A 145 11.17 -0.07 4.09
CA PHE A 145 11.56 0.72 2.92
C PHE A 145 11.69 2.22 3.26
N VAL A 146 10.69 2.82 3.91
CA VAL A 146 10.75 4.24 4.32
C VAL A 146 11.94 4.50 5.26
N SER A 147 12.16 3.63 6.25
CA SER A 147 13.27 3.77 7.20
C SER A 147 14.65 3.64 6.52
N ALA A 148 14.79 2.71 5.57
CA ALA A 148 16.01 2.51 4.81
C ALA A 148 16.28 3.70 3.88
N LEU A 149 15.22 4.30 3.30
CA LEU A 149 15.33 5.53 2.53
C LEU A 149 15.85 6.68 3.38
N ALA A 150 15.26 6.89 4.57
CA ALA A 150 15.71 7.93 5.49
C ALA A 150 17.20 7.74 5.82
N ALA A 151 17.62 6.52 6.17
CA ALA A 151 19.02 6.21 6.46
C ALA A 151 19.96 6.40 5.24
N GLY A 152 19.48 6.10 4.03
CA GLY A 152 20.20 6.31 2.78
C GLY A 152 20.43 7.79 2.48
N THR A 153 19.39 8.63 2.63
CA THR A 153 19.48 10.08 2.44
C THR A 153 20.51 10.72 3.37
N LEU A 154 20.58 10.27 4.63
CA LEU A 154 21.56 10.77 5.61
C LEU A 154 23.02 10.49 5.22
N ARG A 155 23.27 9.44 4.44
CA ARG A 155 24.62 9.03 4.02
C ARG A 155 25.07 9.76 2.75
N ALA A 156 24.16 10.38 2.00
CA ALA A 156 24.45 10.88 0.66
C ALA A 156 25.12 12.27 0.60
N THR A 157 24.72 13.31 1.39
CA THR A 157 25.39 14.64 1.45
C THR A 157 24.86 15.50 2.63
N ASP A 158 25.72 16.38 3.17
CA ASP A 158 25.60 17.24 4.39
C ASP A 158 24.73 16.68 5.54
N PRO A 159 25.33 15.88 6.43
CA PRO A 159 24.60 15.10 7.42
C PRO A 159 23.80 15.93 8.41
N LYS A 160 24.23 17.15 8.74
CA LYS A 160 23.79 17.77 9.99
C LYS A 160 22.39 18.39 9.90
N THR A 161 22.06 19.01 8.78
CA THR A 161 20.77 19.71 8.59
C THR A 161 19.66 18.73 8.25
N LEU A 162 19.96 17.71 7.42
CA LEU A 162 18.99 16.67 7.04
C LEU A 162 18.78 15.61 8.12
N PHE A 163 19.80 15.29 8.92
CA PHE A 163 19.64 14.42 10.09
C PHE A 163 18.71 15.00 11.13
N LEU A 164 18.78 16.30 11.38
CA LEU A 164 17.92 16.94 12.36
C LEU A 164 16.47 16.97 11.88
N THR A 165 16.20 17.26 10.60
CA THR A 165 14.85 17.21 10.03
C THR A 165 14.30 15.79 9.92
N ALA A 166 15.13 14.82 9.52
CA ALA A 166 14.73 13.41 9.47
C ALA A 166 14.48 12.84 10.89
N MET A 167 15.23 13.25 11.91
CA MET A 167 14.96 12.88 13.31
C MET A 167 13.74 13.59 13.90
N ASP A 168 13.46 14.82 13.51
CA ASP A 168 12.27 15.54 13.97
C ASP A 168 10.99 14.84 13.45
N TRP A 169 11.00 14.42 12.18
CA TRP A 169 9.95 13.59 11.59
C TRP A 169 9.86 12.19 12.24
N LEU A 170 11.02 11.57 12.49
CA LEU A 170 11.12 10.24 13.10
C LEU A 170 10.92 10.25 14.63
N THR A 171 10.66 11.39 15.25
CA THR A 171 10.30 11.51 16.67
C THR A 171 8.93 12.15 16.90
N ALA A 172 8.29 12.68 15.85
CA ALA A 172 6.93 13.19 15.90
C ALA A 172 5.94 12.10 16.36
N SER A 173 4.98 12.48 17.21
CA SER A 173 3.99 11.57 17.83
C SER A 173 3.14 10.79 16.85
N ASP A 174 3.05 11.25 15.60
CA ASP A 174 2.13 10.76 14.59
C ASP A 174 2.80 9.80 13.59
N GLY A 175 4.07 9.42 13.80
CA GLY A 175 4.77 8.41 12.98
C GLY A 175 6.18 8.01 13.44
N GLY A 176 6.84 8.83 14.25
CA GLY A 176 8.22 8.65 14.67
C GLY A 176 8.46 7.66 15.81
N VAL A 177 7.57 7.66 16.80
CA VAL A 177 7.65 6.75 17.98
C VAL A 177 7.66 5.27 17.54
N TRP A 178 6.99 4.94 16.44
CA TRP A 178 6.96 3.59 15.88
C TRP A 178 8.33 3.18 15.29
N VAL A 179 9.06 4.09 14.64
CA VAL A 179 10.38 3.76 14.07
C VAL A 179 11.44 3.58 15.15
N LEU A 180 11.40 4.38 16.23
CA LEU A 180 12.24 4.17 17.41
C LEU A 180 11.93 2.84 18.11
N MET A 181 10.65 2.47 18.22
CA MET A 181 10.23 1.17 18.73
C MET A 181 10.81 0.03 17.86
N CYS A 182 10.72 0.11 16.53
CA CYS A 182 11.28 -0.89 15.62
C CYS A 182 12.82 -0.98 15.66
N LEU A 183 13.51 0.15 15.81
CA LEU A 183 14.97 0.15 15.94
C LEU A 183 15.44 -0.55 17.22
N THR A 184 14.65 -0.42 18.31
CA THR A 184 14.95 -1.07 19.60
C THR A 184 14.47 -2.52 19.70
N SER A 185 13.51 -2.94 18.85
CA SER A 185 12.97 -4.31 18.84
C SER A 185 13.64 -5.24 17.84
N ALA A 186 14.56 -4.74 16.99
CA ALA A 186 15.36 -5.58 16.12
C ALA A 186 16.16 -6.61 16.96
N PRO A 187 15.94 -7.93 16.82
CA PRO A 187 16.77 -8.91 17.49
C PRO A 187 18.19 -8.75 16.95
N MET A 188 19.14 -8.39 17.82
CA MET A 188 20.56 -8.61 17.56
C MET A 188 20.73 -10.09 17.20
N GLY A 189 20.96 -10.35 15.91
CA GLY A 189 21.18 -11.69 15.40
C GLY A 189 22.36 -12.36 16.12
N PRO A 190 22.25 -13.63 16.52
CA PRO A 190 23.34 -14.35 17.14
C PRO A 190 24.28 -14.91 16.08
N ASN A 191 25.46 -14.30 15.90
CA ASN A 191 26.72 -14.94 15.47
C ASN A 191 27.77 -13.86 15.23
N SER A 192 29.06 -14.03 15.52
CA SER A 192 29.80 -15.04 16.27
C SER A 192 31.22 -14.48 16.35
N ARG A 193 31.91 -14.80 17.45
CA ARG A 193 33.37 -14.81 17.48
C ARG A 193 33.90 -15.48 16.21
N ILE A 194 34.80 -14.83 15.50
CA ILE A 194 36.17 -15.30 15.20
C ILE A 194 37.07 -14.06 15.19
#